data_AF-A0A7V9I3U4-F1
#
_entry.id   AF-A0A7V9I3U4-F1
#
_cell.length_a   1.000
_cell.length_b   1.000
_cell.length_c   1.000
_cell.angle_alpha   90.00
_cell.angle_beta   90.00
_cell.angle_gamma   90.00
#
_symmetry.space_group_name_H-M   'P 1'
#
loop_
_entity.id
_entity.type
_entity.pdbx_description
1 polymer ?
#
loop_
_entity_poly.entity_id
_entity_poly.type
_entity_poly.pdbx_seq_one_letter_code
_entity_poly.pdbx_strand_id
1 'polypeptide(L)'
;MLAAVMVYLCWEIPWSPAGVARVLTVESRPGSVVHAAHPAGVSKSTTTSIWEVRNLASITVGKMLAASDEYRDRAMAGWQGVKALEELFGTDAEGHRFGGPMLDGMAGGGGALCDRDGIDTGGHTSSLRATIADVESYEFRYPILYLFRRQTEDSGGAGMYRGGAGISMMYVAHGVDEIPTKILHTFGVEQPESPGLCGGYPSTTNQFALLRDSDVRERLASGAVPQSFDELRGDLEVPGAYAVTSMRGGDVYFAMSMGGGGYGDPLRRDPDRVARDVERSLVSREWAQRMYGVVLREGTCDIDEAATAARRASLLDDRRLAADLDHEVGPSTEWEPTYEGQRLSEMLFYDLSGEEARLRCACGCVLGPVTVPSKSLCASARYPVQRVGPHVNPHHVGGDRFELREFYCPGCFTLLATEIARREDPVLDDGALALEWAEERFRARRVAG
;
A
#
# COMPACT_ATOMS: atom_id res chain seq x y z
N MET A 1 0.20 -3.30 -17.21
CA MET A 1 1.03 -4.52 -17.38
C MET A 1 2.47 -4.22 -17.76
N LEU A 2 2.73 -3.61 -18.93
CA LEU A 2 4.11 -3.40 -19.40
C LEU A 2 5.02 -2.66 -18.40
N ALA A 3 4.53 -1.61 -17.75
CA ALA A 3 5.31 -0.89 -16.72
C ALA A 3 5.75 -1.81 -15.57
N ALA A 4 4.91 -2.76 -15.14
CA ALA A 4 5.27 -3.71 -14.11
C ALA A 4 6.36 -4.67 -14.60
N VAL A 5 6.19 -5.27 -15.79
CA VAL A 5 7.18 -6.18 -16.38
C VAL A 5 8.53 -5.48 -16.58
N MET A 6 8.51 -4.27 -17.13
CA MET A 6 9.73 -3.49 -17.37
C MET A 6 10.51 -3.22 -16.08
N VAL A 7 9.80 -2.85 -15.01
CA VAL A 7 10.42 -2.49 -13.72
C VAL A 7 10.88 -3.72 -12.94
N TYR A 8 10.08 -4.79 -12.93
CA TYR A 8 10.34 -5.95 -12.09
C TYR A 8 11.23 -7.00 -12.76
N LEU A 9 11.18 -7.15 -14.09
CA LEU A 9 11.85 -8.24 -14.81
C LEU A 9 12.89 -7.77 -15.83
N CYS A 10 12.86 -6.51 -16.28
CA CYS A 10 13.67 -6.02 -17.40
C CYS A 10 14.71 -4.98 -16.97
N TRP A 11 15.24 -5.06 -15.75
CA TRP A 11 16.12 -4.01 -15.20
C TRP A 11 17.49 -3.89 -15.90
N GLU A 12 17.93 -4.92 -16.63
CA GLU A 12 19.22 -4.92 -17.35
C GLU A 12 19.10 -4.62 -18.85
N ILE A 13 17.88 -4.48 -19.37
CA ILE A 13 17.66 -4.19 -20.79
C ILE A 13 17.17 -2.76 -21.00
N PRO A 14 17.46 -2.14 -22.16
CA PRO A 14 16.94 -0.81 -22.48
C PRO A 14 15.41 -0.77 -22.41
N TRP A 15 14.84 0.41 -22.09
CA TRP A 15 13.40 0.61 -22.04
C TRP A 15 12.78 0.54 -23.44
N SER A 16 12.51 -0.69 -23.92
CA SER A 16 12.01 -0.99 -25.26
C SER A 16 10.68 -1.76 -25.19
N PRO A 17 9.55 -1.05 -25.02
CA PRO A 17 8.19 -1.61 -24.99
C PRO A 17 7.89 -2.61 -26.10
N ALA A 18 8.29 -2.30 -27.34
CA ALA A 18 8.04 -3.13 -28.50
C ALA A 18 8.80 -4.47 -28.44
N GLY A 19 9.94 -4.53 -27.73
CA GLY A 19 10.67 -5.77 -27.49
C GLY A 19 9.89 -6.71 -26.57
N VAL A 20 9.48 -6.20 -25.42
CA VAL A 20 8.73 -6.95 -24.40
C VAL A 20 7.35 -7.36 -24.90
N ALA A 21 6.68 -6.53 -25.70
CA ALA A 21 5.39 -6.86 -26.29
C ALA A 21 5.41 -8.11 -27.18
N ARG A 22 6.57 -8.54 -27.70
CA ARG A 22 6.69 -9.78 -28.51
C ARG A 22 6.68 -11.06 -27.69
N VAL A 23 6.93 -10.96 -26.38
CA VAL A 23 7.01 -12.11 -25.46
C VAL A 23 5.91 -12.06 -24.40
N LEU A 24 4.90 -11.21 -24.61
CA LEU A 24 3.80 -10.98 -23.68
C LEU A 24 2.48 -11.07 -24.41
N THR A 25 1.63 -12.00 -23.99
CA THR A 25 0.26 -12.15 -24.50
C THR A 25 -0.71 -11.48 -23.53
N VAL A 26 -1.53 -10.56 -24.02
CA VAL A 26 -2.62 -9.94 -23.23
C VAL A 26 -3.95 -10.48 -23.73
N GLU A 27 -4.62 -11.26 -22.88
CA GLU A 27 -5.98 -11.69 -23.10
C GLU A 27 -6.93 -10.82 -22.28
N SER A 28 -7.95 -10.27 -22.93
CA SER A 28 -8.93 -9.41 -22.28
C SER A 28 -10.28 -9.51 -22.97
N ARG A 29 -11.35 -9.15 -22.27
CA ARG A 29 -12.72 -9.19 -22.80
C ARG A 29 -13.09 -7.84 -23.43
N PRO A 30 -13.36 -7.77 -24.75
CA PRO A 30 -13.86 -6.54 -25.38
C PRO A 30 -15.10 -6.00 -24.68
N GLY A 31 -15.19 -4.67 -24.54
CA GLY A 31 -16.27 -3.99 -23.82
C GLY A 31 -16.09 -3.96 -22.29
N SER A 32 -15.01 -4.52 -21.75
CA SER A 32 -14.66 -4.37 -20.33
C SER A 32 -14.01 -3.02 -20.03
N VAL A 33 -13.90 -2.66 -18.74
CA VAL A 33 -13.27 -1.40 -18.29
C VAL A 33 -11.78 -1.28 -18.68
N VAL A 34 -11.11 -2.41 -18.92
CA VAL A 34 -9.70 -2.49 -19.35
C VAL A 34 -9.54 -2.73 -20.85
N HIS A 35 -10.63 -2.97 -21.57
CA HIS A 35 -10.68 -3.17 -23.03
C HIS A 35 -11.95 -2.50 -23.58
N ALA A 36 -12.00 -1.18 -23.45
CA ALA A 36 -13.14 -0.38 -23.88
C ALA A 36 -13.35 -0.51 -25.39
N ALA A 37 -14.61 -0.68 -25.80
CA ALA A 37 -15.00 -0.67 -27.21
C ALA A 37 -15.53 0.71 -27.58
N HIS A 38 -15.24 1.17 -28.81
CA HIS A 38 -15.82 2.40 -29.34
C HIS A 38 -17.36 2.35 -29.26
N PRO A 39 -18.07 3.41 -28.79
CA PRO A 39 -17.59 4.78 -28.54
C PRO A 39 -17.32 5.12 -27.06
N ALA A 40 -16.97 4.15 -26.20
CA ALA A 40 -16.76 4.40 -24.78
C ALA A 40 -15.70 5.48 -24.52
N GLY A 41 -15.98 6.38 -23.57
CA GLY A 41 -15.06 7.44 -23.16
C GLY A 41 -13.88 6.89 -22.34
N VAL A 42 -12.65 7.13 -22.80
CA VAL A 42 -11.43 6.57 -22.19
C VAL A 42 -10.48 7.64 -21.63
N SER A 43 -10.88 8.91 -21.59
CA SER A 43 -10.00 10.02 -21.17
C SER A 43 -9.36 9.81 -19.79
N LYS A 44 -10.13 9.25 -18.84
CA LYS A 44 -9.67 8.97 -17.47
C LYS A 44 -9.01 7.60 -17.29
N SER A 45 -8.93 6.77 -18.33
CA SER A 45 -8.26 5.45 -18.22
C SER A 45 -6.78 5.59 -17.80
N THR A 46 -6.15 6.71 -18.17
CA THR A 46 -4.77 7.09 -17.80
C THR A 46 -4.58 7.38 -16.32
N THR A 47 -5.64 7.51 -15.53
CA THR A 47 -5.59 7.75 -14.08
C THR A 47 -6.44 6.75 -13.29
N THR A 48 -7.08 5.78 -13.95
CA THR A 48 -7.88 4.73 -13.32
C THR A 48 -7.45 3.34 -13.80
N SER A 49 -8.12 2.76 -14.80
CA SER A 49 -7.99 1.35 -15.18
C SER A 49 -6.57 0.93 -15.58
N ILE A 50 -5.75 1.82 -16.16
CA ILE A 50 -4.35 1.50 -16.49
C ILE A 50 -3.51 1.26 -15.23
N TRP A 51 -3.77 2.03 -14.16
CA TRP A 51 -3.05 1.91 -12.89
C TRP A 51 -3.47 0.66 -12.13
N GLU A 52 -4.76 0.32 -12.14
CA GLU A 52 -5.28 -0.92 -11.56
C GLU A 52 -4.64 -2.16 -12.17
N VAL A 53 -4.63 -2.25 -13.51
CA VAL A 53 -3.99 -3.36 -14.23
C VAL A 53 -2.48 -3.40 -13.96
N ARG A 54 -1.86 -2.25 -13.71
CA ARG A 54 -0.45 -2.18 -13.31
C ARG A 54 -0.25 -2.67 -11.87
N ASN A 55 -1.12 -2.32 -10.93
CA ASN A 55 -1.04 -2.76 -9.53
C ASN A 55 -1.16 -4.27 -9.46
N LEU A 56 -2.17 -4.84 -10.13
CA LEU A 56 -2.36 -6.28 -10.27
C LEU A 56 -1.11 -6.95 -10.86
N ALA A 57 -0.62 -6.46 -12.00
CA ALA A 57 0.57 -7.05 -12.63
C ALA A 57 1.81 -6.95 -11.72
N SER A 58 1.97 -5.85 -10.97
CA SER A 58 3.11 -5.65 -10.07
C SER A 58 3.08 -6.64 -8.91
N ILE A 59 1.93 -6.80 -8.23
CA ILE A 59 1.83 -7.73 -7.11
C ILE A 59 1.93 -9.19 -7.55
N THR A 60 1.39 -9.54 -8.72
CA THR A 60 1.54 -10.89 -9.29
C THR A 60 3.01 -11.21 -9.54
N VAL A 61 3.75 -10.32 -10.22
CA VAL A 61 5.19 -10.52 -10.45
C VAL A 61 5.98 -10.51 -9.14
N GLY A 62 5.62 -9.63 -8.19
CA GLY A 62 6.22 -9.60 -6.85
C GLY A 62 6.08 -10.92 -6.10
N LYS A 63 4.92 -11.57 -6.16
CA LYS A 63 4.69 -12.92 -5.61
C LYS A 63 5.51 -14.00 -6.32
N MET A 64 5.59 -13.95 -7.65
CA MET A 64 6.42 -14.88 -8.43
C MET A 64 7.91 -14.77 -8.05
N LEU A 65 8.41 -13.55 -7.89
CA LEU A 65 9.77 -13.29 -7.43
C LEU A 65 9.97 -13.78 -5.99
N ALA A 66 9.01 -13.56 -5.09
CA ALA A 66 9.09 -14.04 -3.70
C ALA A 66 9.17 -15.57 -3.59
N ALA A 67 8.55 -16.30 -4.52
CA ALA A 67 8.62 -17.76 -4.61
C ALA A 67 9.90 -18.27 -5.31
N SER A 68 10.66 -17.39 -5.96
CA SER A 68 11.90 -17.74 -6.66
C SER A 68 13.09 -17.77 -5.70
N ASP A 69 13.81 -18.88 -5.64
CA ASP A 69 15.03 -18.96 -4.84
C ASP A 69 16.15 -18.05 -5.39
N GLU A 70 16.20 -17.87 -6.71
CA GLU A 70 17.24 -17.10 -7.41
C GLU A 70 16.98 -15.58 -7.38
N TYR A 71 15.71 -15.16 -7.55
CA TYR A 71 15.34 -13.75 -7.72
C TYR A 71 14.53 -13.16 -6.56
N ARG A 72 14.48 -13.83 -5.39
CA ARG A 72 13.72 -13.34 -4.24
C ARG A 72 14.18 -11.98 -3.75
N ASP A 73 15.45 -11.64 -3.90
CA ASP A 73 16.02 -10.32 -3.55
C ASP A 73 15.35 -9.16 -4.32
N ARG A 74 14.61 -9.47 -5.40
CA ARG A 74 13.84 -8.52 -6.20
C ARG A 74 12.36 -8.51 -5.88
N ALA A 75 11.88 -9.38 -4.98
CA ALA A 75 10.49 -9.39 -4.55
C ALA A 75 10.14 -8.04 -3.90
N MET A 76 9.09 -7.42 -4.40
CA MET A 76 8.72 -6.05 -4.04
C MET A 76 7.20 -5.95 -3.92
N ALA A 77 6.74 -5.31 -2.85
CA ALA A 77 5.34 -5.02 -2.61
C ALA A 77 4.82 -3.92 -3.55
N GLY A 78 3.51 -3.68 -3.55
CA GLY A 78 2.89 -2.61 -4.31
C GLY A 78 3.49 -1.25 -3.94
N TRP A 79 3.92 -0.48 -4.92
CA TRP A 79 4.15 0.96 -4.74
C TRP A 79 2.81 1.68 -4.64
N GLN A 80 2.83 3.00 -4.44
CA GLN A 80 1.60 3.80 -4.48
C GLN A 80 0.71 3.39 -5.67
N GLY A 81 -0.51 2.96 -5.35
CA GLY A 81 -1.42 2.38 -6.33
C GLY A 81 -1.91 3.39 -7.37
N VAL A 82 -2.06 4.66 -6.96
CA VAL A 82 -2.40 5.79 -7.82
C VAL A 82 -2.19 7.10 -7.07
N LYS A 83 -1.92 8.17 -7.82
CA LYS A 83 -1.87 9.55 -7.30
C LYS A 83 -3.24 10.11 -6.91
N ALA A 84 -3.29 10.87 -5.83
CA ALA A 84 -4.38 11.81 -5.58
C ALA A 84 -4.20 13.00 -6.54
N LEU A 85 -4.96 13.03 -7.64
CA LEU A 85 -4.80 14.04 -8.68
C LEU A 85 -5.85 15.15 -8.52
N GLU A 86 -5.40 16.37 -8.76
CA GLU A 86 -6.23 17.55 -8.81
C GLU A 86 -5.84 18.45 -9.97
N GLU A 87 -6.80 19.20 -10.47
CA GLU A 87 -6.59 20.18 -11.54
C GLU A 87 -7.29 21.49 -11.15
N LEU A 88 -6.59 22.60 -11.36
CA LEU A 88 -7.09 23.95 -11.07
C LEU A 88 -7.20 24.73 -12.38
N PHE A 89 -8.33 25.41 -12.58
CA PHE A 89 -8.56 26.28 -13.72
C PHE A 89 -9.24 27.58 -13.30
N GLY A 90 -8.81 28.69 -13.89
CA GLY A 90 -9.37 30.00 -13.59
C GLY A 90 -8.56 31.13 -14.21
N THR A 91 -8.72 32.30 -13.62
CA THR A 91 -8.02 33.53 -13.98
C THR A 91 -7.43 34.12 -12.70
N ASP A 92 -6.17 34.57 -12.76
CA ASP A 92 -5.51 35.26 -11.65
C ASP A 92 -6.00 36.72 -11.49
N ALA A 93 -5.46 37.45 -10.52
CA ALA A 93 -5.82 38.84 -10.26
C ALA A 93 -5.41 39.80 -11.40
N GLU A 94 -4.38 39.44 -12.15
CA GLU A 94 -3.85 40.20 -13.29
C GLU A 94 -4.59 39.89 -14.60
N GLY A 95 -5.51 38.93 -14.60
CA GLY A 95 -6.31 38.56 -15.77
C GLY A 95 -5.70 37.45 -16.63
N HIS A 96 -4.59 36.84 -16.23
CA HIS A 96 -4.01 35.69 -16.93
C HIS A 96 -4.74 34.41 -16.59
N ARG A 97 -4.85 33.53 -17.59
CA ARG A 97 -5.48 32.22 -17.41
C ARG A 97 -4.47 31.24 -16.83
N PHE A 98 -4.88 30.53 -15.80
CA PHE A 98 -4.16 29.35 -15.30
C PHE A 98 -5.01 28.09 -15.51
N GLY A 99 -4.32 26.96 -15.61
CA GLY A 99 -4.95 25.69 -15.95
C GLY A 99 -3.96 24.53 -15.91
N GLY A 100 -4.36 23.45 -15.25
CA GLY A 100 -3.69 22.16 -15.38
C GLY A 100 -3.58 21.37 -14.08
N PRO A 101 -2.98 20.18 -14.15
CA PRO A 101 -2.83 19.30 -13.02
C PRO A 101 -1.75 19.79 -12.04
N MET A 102 -2.04 19.66 -10.75
CA MET A 102 -1.00 19.63 -9.72
C MET A 102 -0.54 18.19 -9.55
N LEU A 103 0.78 18.00 -9.46
CA LEU A 103 1.42 16.69 -9.51
C LEU A 103 2.13 16.34 -8.21
N ASP A 104 1.86 17.04 -7.11
CA ASP A 104 2.36 16.66 -5.78
C ASP A 104 2.06 15.20 -5.45
N GLY A 105 0.85 14.73 -5.81
CA GLY A 105 0.47 13.35 -5.63
C GLY A 105 1.32 12.33 -6.41
N MET A 106 2.29 12.77 -7.22
CA MET A 106 3.32 11.91 -7.78
C MET A 106 4.30 11.39 -6.71
N ALA A 107 4.46 12.06 -5.57
CA ALA A 107 5.39 11.71 -4.50
C ALA A 107 4.83 10.74 -3.44
N GLY A 108 4.08 9.71 -3.83
CA GLY A 108 3.76 8.61 -2.93
C GLY A 108 4.92 7.63 -2.69
N GLY A 109 4.64 6.63 -1.85
CA GLY A 109 5.65 5.69 -1.36
C GLY A 109 5.98 4.52 -2.29
N GLY A 110 7.24 4.09 -2.27
CA GLY A 110 7.69 2.85 -2.90
C GLY A 110 7.33 1.62 -2.08
N GLY A 111 7.07 0.48 -2.72
CA GLY A 111 6.78 -0.79 -2.04
C GLY A 111 8.01 -1.35 -1.34
N ALA A 112 7.82 -2.01 -0.20
CA ALA A 112 8.89 -2.69 0.53
C ALA A 112 9.46 -3.87 -0.25
N LEU A 113 10.74 -4.17 -0.04
CA LEU A 113 11.41 -5.36 -0.57
C LEU A 113 11.56 -6.41 0.53
N CYS A 114 12.02 -7.61 0.16
CA CYS A 114 12.28 -8.68 1.12
C CYS A 114 13.50 -8.44 2.04
N ASP A 115 14.29 -7.40 1.78
CA ASP A 115 15.56 -7.10 2.47
C ASP A 115 15.68 -5.62 2.93
N ARG A 116 14.75 -4.74 2.54
CA ARG A 116 14.76 -3.31 2.91
C ARG A 116 13.39 -2.67 2.82
N ASP A 117 13.23 -1.56 3.55
CA ASP A 117 12.03 -0.74 3.47
C ASP A 117 11.85 -0.14 2.08
N GLY A 118 10.60 0.20 1.76
CA GLY A 118 10.26 0.96 0.57
C GLY A 118 10.79 2.39 0.64
N ILE A 119 10.97 2.99 -0.53
CA ILE A 119 11.49 4.35 -0.64
C ILE A 119 10.40 5.36 -0.25
N ASP A 120 10.60 6.11 0.83
CA ASP A 120 9.71 7.20 1.22
C ASP A 120 9.67 8.24 0.10
N THR A 121 8.46 8.66 -0.32
CA THR A 121 8.25 9.55 -1.48
C THR A 121 8.93 9.07 -2.77
N GLY A 122 9.07 7.75 -2.92
CA GLY A 122 9.80 7.11 -4.02
C GLY A 122 9.19 7.26 -5.41
N GLY A 123 7.97 7.78 -5.51
CA GLY A 123 7.33 8.04 -6.79
C GLY A 123 6.53 6.85 -7.32
N HIS A 124 6.41 6.73 -8.64
CA HIS A 124 5.57 5.73 -9.28
C HIS A 124 6.40 4.76 -10.14
N THR A 125 6.03 3.48 -10.15
CA THR A 125 6.69 2.47 -11.02
C THR A 125 6.61 2.78 -12.51
N SER A 126 5.60 3.54 -12.96
CA SER A 126 5.51 3.97 -14.36
C SER A 126 6.43 5.14 -14.71
N SER A 127 7.02 5.81 -13.72
CA SER A 127 7.95 6.93 -13.90
C SER A 127 8.92 7.02 -12.72
N LEU A 128 9.95 6.18 -12.74
CA LEU A 128 10.94 6.05 -11.64
C LEU A 128 11.83 7.29 -11.46
N ARG A 129 11.85 8.21 -12.43
CA ARG A 129 12.53 9.51 -12.32
C ARG A 129 11.55 10.67 -12.16
N ALA A 130 10.28 10.39 -11.84
CA ALA A 130 9.34 11.45 -11.55
C ALA A 130 9.83 12.28 -10.37
N THR A 131 9.77 13.59 -10.54
CA THR A 131 10.00 14.58 -9.49
C THR A 131 8.72 15.39 -9.32
N ILE A 132 8.51 15.95 -8.13
CA ILE A 132 7.47 16.94 -7.88
C ILE A 132 8.09 18.33 -7.95
N ALA A 133 7.32 19.31 -8.41
CA ALA A 133 7.81 20.68 -8.49
C ALA A 133 8.01 21.28 -7.09
N ASP A 134 8.84 22.30 -7.00
CA ASP A 134 8.94 23.12 -5.78
C ASP A 134 7.60 23.81 -5.49
N VAL A 135 7.27 23.97 -4.21
CA VAL A 135 6.02 24.66 -3.82
C VAL A 135 5.96 26.07 -4.38
N GLU A 136 7.09 26.79 -4.42
CA GLU A 136 7.21 28.12 -5.00
C GLU A 136 6.85 28.15 -6.49
N SER A 137 7.15 27.07 -7.23
CA SER A 137 6.76 26.96 -8.65
C SER A 137 5.25 26.81 -8.82
N TYR A 138 4.58 26.15 -7.87
CA TYR A 138 3.13 26.05 -7.86
C TYR A 138 2.48 27.37 -7.44
N GLU A 139 2.95 28.00 -6.37
CA GLU A 139 2.43 29.30 -5.90
C GLU A 139 2.67 30.44 -6.89
N PHE A 140 3.73 30.36 -7.70
CA PHE A 140 3.95 31.30 -8.80
C PHE A 140 2.94 31.12 -9.95
N ARG A 141 2.50 29.89 -10.21
CA ARG A 141 1.66 29.55 -11.37
C ARG A 141 0.17 29.50 -11.06
N TYR A 142 -0.18 29.17 -9.83
CA TYR A 142 -1.54 29.00 -9.35
C TYR A 142 -1.77 29.92 -8.16
N PRO A 143 -2.95 30.54 -8.04
CA PRO A 143 -3.26 31.46 -6.94
C PRO A 143 -3.57 30.68 -5.65
N ILE A 144 -2.56 29.98 -5.14
CA ILE A 144 -2.61 29.15 -3.94
C ILE A 144 -1.45 29.51 -3.02
N LEU A 145 -1.59 29.16 -1.74
CA LEU A 145 -0.53 29.25 -0.75
C LEU A 145 -0.50 27.95 0.06
N TYR A 146 0.62 27.23 0.03
CA TYR A 146 0.80 26.03 0.83
C TYR A 146 0.93 26.38 2.30
N LEU A 147 0.15 25.68 3.13
CA LEU A 147 0.33 25.65 4.57
C LEU A 147 1.39 24.61 4.94
N PHE A 148 1.37 23.46 4.27
CA PHE A 148 2.45 22.48 4.29
C PHE A 148 2.42 21.54 3.09
N ARG A 149 3.56 20.89 2.85
CA ARG A 149 3.70 19.65 2.09
C ARG A 149 4.73 18.78 2.80
N ARG A 150 4.35 17.59 3.24
CA ARG A 150 5.21 16.73 4.08
C ARG A 150 4.98 15.24 3.82
N GLN A 151 5.95 14.43 4.22
CA GLN A 151 5.73 12.99 4.39
C GLN A 151 4.67 12.76 5.47
N THR A 152 3.74 11.84 5.22
CA THR A 152 2.65 11.56 6.14
C THR A 152 3.05 10.41 7.07
N GLU A 153 3.04 10.68 8.37
CA GLU A 153 3.19 9.66 9.41
C GLU A 153 2.14 8.54 9.22
N ASP A 154 2.50 7.30 9.51
CA ASP A 154 1.62 6.13 9.40
C ASP A 154 1.04 5.89 7.99
N SER A 155 1.68 6.41 6.94
CA SER A 155 1.23 6.24 5.55
C SER A 155 1.77 5.00 4.83
N GLY A 156 2.94 4.52 5.26
CA GLY A 156 3.57 3.32 4.72
C GLY A 156 2.90 2.05 5.23
N GLY A 157 2.68 1.06 4.37
CA GLY A 157 2.13 -0.23 4.75
C GLY A 157 3.04 -0.96 5.75
N ALA A 158 2.46 -1.43 6.85
CA ALA A 158 3.21 -2.12 7.89
C ALA A 158 3.73 -3.48 7.41
N GLY A 159 4.97 -3.80 7.77
CA GLY A 159 5.57 -5.11 7.50
C GLY A 159 6.88 -5.30 8.24
N MET A 160 7.45 -6.51 8.16
CA MET A 160 8.85 -6.74 8.56
C MET A 160 9.77 -5.71 7.90
N TYR A 161 9.49 -5.40 6.63
CA TYR A 161 9.93 -4.17 5.96
C TYR A 161 8.71 -3.29 5.68
N ARG A 162 8.81 -2.01 6.06
CA ARG A 162 7.76 -1.00 5.93
C ARG A 162 7.74 -0.50 4.48
N GLY A 163 6.55 -0.30 3.91
CA GLY A 163 6.44 0.41 2.65
C GLY A 163 6.76 1.90 2.82
N GLY A 164 7.27 2.55 1.78
CA GLY A 164 7.64 3.96 1.83
C GLY A 164 6.46 4.86 2.19
N ALA A 165 6.71 5.96 2.90
CA ALA A 165 5.71 6.96 3.22
C ALA A 165 5.24 7.70 1.95
N GLY A 166 3.95 8.01 1.92
CA GLY A 166 3.39 8.97 0.97
C GLY A 166 3.50 10.40 1.50
N ILE A 167 2.86 11.33 0.80
CA ILE A 167 2.77 12.73 1.24
C ILE A 167 1.34 13.17 1.53
N SER A 168 1.24 14.22 2.32
CA SER A 168 0.05 15.05 2.43
C SER A 168 0.42 16.50 2.18
N MET A 169 -0.56 17.26 1.73
CA MET A 169 -0.44 18.69 1.54
C MET A 169 -1.72 19.38 1.96
N MET A 170 -1.55 20.61 2.41
CA MET A 170 -2.64 21.50 2.75
C MET A 170 -2.34 22.88 2.21
N TYR A 171 -3.29 23.48 1.50
CA TYR A 171 -3.13 24.82 0.94
C TYR A 171 -4.45 25.58 0.90
N VAL A 172 -4.37 26.89 0.69
CA VAL A 172 -5.51 27.80 0.57
C VAL A 172 -5.50 28.51 -0.78
N ALA A 173 -6.66 29.01 -1.23
CA ALA A 173 -6.70 29.96 -2.33
C ALA A 173 -6.11 31.30 -1.86
N HIS A 174 -5.19 31.87 -2.65
CA HIS A 174 -4.44 33.07 -2.29
C HIS A 174 -4.31 34.03 -3.48
N GLY A 175 -4.51 35.32 -3.25
CA GLY A 175 -4.46 36.34 -4.31
C GLY A 175 -5.71 36.39 -5.20
N VAL A 176 -6.71 35.53 -4.98
CA VAL A 176 -8.00 35.53 -5.70
C VAL A 176 -9.16 35.30 -4.73
N ASP A 177 -10.35 35.73 -5.13
CA ASP A 177 -11.59 35.47 -4.37
C ASP A 177 -12.08 34.02 -4.54
N GLU A 178 -11.84 33.41 -5.70
CA GLU A 178 -12.25 32.04 -5.99
C GLU A 178 -11.41 31.43 -7.11
N ILE A 179 -11.03 30.17 -6.94
CA ILE A 179 -10.63 29.28 -8.04
C ILE A 179 -11.91 28.56 -8.51
N PRO A 180 -12.49 28.95 -9.66
CA PRO A 180 -13.86 28.57 -10.01
C PRO A 180 -13.99 27.11 -10.43
N THR A 181 -12.91 26.48 -10.88
CA THR A 181 -12.93 25.07 -11.27
C THR A 181 -11.74 24.33 -10.69
N LYS A 182 -12.07 23.41 -9.79
CA LYS A 182 -11.20 22.42 -9.18
C LYS A 182 -11.76 21.04 -9.50
N ILE A 183 -10.99 20.22 -10.20
CA ILE A 183 -11.37 18.85 -10.54
C ILE A 183 -10.54 17.93 -9.67
N LEU A 184 -11.20 17.05 -8.93
CA LEU A 184 -10.58 16.04 -8.09
C LEU A 184 -10.87 14.68 -8.70
N HIS A 185 -9.84 13.86 -8.87
CA HIS A 185 -10.01 12.51 -9.39
C HIS A 185 -8.90 11.57 -8.93
N THR A 186 -9.31 10.40 -8.48
CA THR A 186 -8.42 9.31 -8.14
C THR A 186 -9.21 8.00 -8.08
N PHE A 187 -8.58 6.94 -7.59
CA PHE A 187 -9.26 5.77 -7.03
C PHE A 187 -8.52 5.37 -5.74
N GLY A 188 -9.05 4.39 -5.03
CA GLY A 188 -8.49 4.00 -3.73
C GLY A 188 -8.76 5.00 -2.60
N VAL A 189 -9.91 5.66 -2.61
CA VAL A 189 -10.39 6.50 -1.48
C VAL A 189 -11.14 5.68 -0.43
N GLU A 190 -11.74 4.56 -0.84
CA GLU A 190 -12.49 3.65 0.05
C GLU A 190 -11.63 2.48 0.54
N GLN A 191 -10.61 2.12 -0.23
CA GLN A 191 -9.80 0.91 -0.06
C GLN A 191 -8.37 1.17 -0.56
N PRO A 192 -7.32 0.62 0.06
CA PRO A 192 -5.94 0.94 -0.30
C PRO A 192 -5.45 0.17 -1.54
N GLU A 193 -4.75 0.87 -2.44
CA GLU A 193 -4.35 0.32 -3.76
C GLU A 193 -2.87 -0.06 -3.85
N SER A 194 -2.16 -0.02 -2.73
CA SER A 194 -0.74 -0.41 -2.62
C SER A 194 -0.66 -1.70 -1.80
N PRO A 195 -0.90 -2.88 -2.39
CA PRO A 195 -0.96 -4.14 -1.65
C PRO A 195 0.39 -4.50 -1.03
N GLY A 196 0.35 -5.04 0.18
CA GLY A 196 1.52 -5.65 0.79
C GLY A 196 1.86 -7.01 0.20
N LEU A 197 3.02 -7.56 0.59
CA LEU A 197 3.54 -8.83 0.07
C LEU A 197 3.97 -9.75 1.23
N CYS A 198 3.71 -11.06 1.08
CA CYS A 198 4.15 -12.11 2.01
C CYS A 198 3.77 -11.86 3.50
N GLY A 199 2.59 -11.28 3.77
CA GLY A 199 2.12 -10.96 5.11
C GLY A 199 2.31 -9.49 5.51
N GLY A 200 2.86 -8.65 4.64
CA GLY A 200 2.83 -7.20 4.82
C GLY A 200 1.44 -6.64 4.52
N TYR A 201 1.09 -5.55 5.21
CA TYR A 201 -0.16 -4.82 5.03
C TYR A 201 -0.11 -3.92 3.80
N PRO A 202 -1.26 -3.59 3.20
CA PRO A 202 -1.35 -2.49 2.26
C PRO A 202 -1.04 -1.14 2.95
N SER A 203 -0.84 -0.09 2.14
CA SER A 203 -0.68 1.28 2.65
C SER A 203 -2.00 1.97 2.97
N THR A 204 -1.97 3.29 3.13
CA THR A 204 -3.14 4.16 3.27
C THR A 204 -3.94 4.36 1.98
N THR A 205 -5.14 4.93 2.11
CA THR A 205 -5.96 5.38 0.98
C THR A 205 -5.55 6.77 0.50
N ASN A 206 -5.90 7.11 -0.73
CA ASN A 206 -5.91 8.51 -1.16
C ASN A 206 -7.04 9.25 -0.46
N GLN A 207 -6.83 10.54 -0.20
CA GLN A 207 -7.85 11.36 0.44
C GLN A 207 -7.89 12.74 -0.21
N PHE A 208 -9.11 13.26 -0.29
CA PHE A 208 -9.42 14.63 -0.63
C PHE A 208 -10.35 15.16 0.44
N ALA A 209 -10.09 16.38 0.90
CA ALA A 209 -11.00 17.06 1.80
C ALA A 209 -10.90 18.58 1.60
N LEU A 210 -12.04 19.27 1.77
CA LEU A 210 -12.13 20.72 1.78
C LEU A 210 -12.75 21.14 3.10
N LEU A 211 -12.11 22.10 3.78
CA LEU A 211 -12.72 22.80 4.89
C LEU A 211 -13.27 24.12 4.36
N ARG A 212 -14.59 24.21 4.24
CA ARG A 212 -15.31 25.38 3.72
C ARG A 212 -15.47 26.46 4.76
N ASP A 213 -15.49 27.70 4.30
CA ASP A 213 -15.79 28.88 5.12
C ASP A 213 -14.96 28.91 6.42
N SER A 214 -13.66 28.61 6.29
CA SER A 214 -12.79 28.39 7.44
C SER A 214 -12.25 29.69 8.06
N ASP A 215 -11.76 29.59 9.30
CA ASP A 215 -11.08 30.69 9.98
C ASP A 215 -9.59 30.86 9.59
N VAL A 216 -9.12 30.21 8.51
CA VAL A 216 -7.71 30.19 8.12
C VAL A 216 -7.10 31.58 7.89
N ARG A 217 -7.87 32.52 7.34
CA ARG A 217 -7.41 33.90 7.10
C ARG A 217 -7.14 34.64 8.41
N GLU A 218 -7.99 34.42 9.42
CA GLU A 218 -7.81 34.99 10.76
C GLU A 218 -6.55 34.41 11.43
N ARG A 219 -6.36 33.09 11.31
CA ARG A 219 -5.17 32.40 11.82
C ARG A 219 -3.89 32.96 11.22
N LEU A 220 -3.83 33.05 9.88
CA LEU A 220 -2.67 33.59 9.17
C LEU A 220 -2.42 35.07 9.54
N ALA A 221 -3.47 35.89 9.64
CA ALA A 221 -3.34 37.29 10.05
C ALA A 221 -2.79 37.45 11.48
N SER A 222 -3.04 36.47 12.36
CA SER A 222 -2.47 36.42 13.71
C SER A 222 -1.04 35.85 13.77
N GLY A 223 -0.48 35.44 12.63
CA GLY A 223 0.85 34.84 12.53
C GLY A 223 0.88 33.33 12.81
N ALA A 224 -0.28 32.67 12.90
CA ALA A 224 -0.38 31.22 13.10
C ALA A 224 -0.61 30.51 11.76
N VAL A 225 0.25 29.53 11.44
CA VAL A 225 0.11 28.68 10.24
C VAL A 225 -0.42 27.31 10.66
N PRO A 226 -1.70 26.99 10.37
CA PRO A 226 -2.30 25.73 10.79
C PRO A 226 -1.58 24.50 10.23
N GLN A 227 -1.40 23.47 11.05
CA GLN A 227 -0.72 22.21 10.65
C GLN A 227 -1.66 21.00 10.51
N SER A 228 -2.95 21.18 10.78
CA SER A 228 -4.01 20.19 10.56
C SER A 228 -5.38 20.88 10.43
N PHE A 229 -6.39 20.12 10.00
CA PHE A 229 -7.79 20.58 10.03
C PHE A 229 -8.32 20.77 11.46
N ASP A 230 -7.80 20.05 12.46
CA ASP A 230 -8.26 20.17 13.86
C ASP A 230 -7.93 21.53 14.50
N GLU A 231 -6.98 22.26 13.92
CA GLU A 231 -6.61 23.62 14.34
C GLU A 231 -7.54 24.71 13.78
N LEU A 232 -8.41 24.33 12.84
CA LEU A 232 -9.27 25.22 12.08
C LEU A 232 -10.75 24.98 12.39
N ARG A 233 -11.55 26.04 12.24
CA ARG A 233 -13.02 25.95 12.19
C ARG A 233 -13.47 26.02 10.75
N GLY A 234 -14.56 25.35 10.42
CA GLY A 234 -15.19 25.38 9.11
C GLY A 234 -16.05 24.15 8.86
N ASP A 235 -16.64 24.06 7.68
CA ASP A 235 -17.49 22.93 7.30
C ASP A 235 -16.70 21.92 6.47
N LEU A 236 -16.50 20.72 7.01
CA LEU A 236 -15.73 19.67 6.36
C LEU A 236 -16.55 19.01 5.23
N GLU A 237 -16.02 19.11 4.01
CA GLU A 237 -16.50 18.41 2.82
C GLU A 237 -15.49 17.35 2.41
N VAL A 238 -15.90 16.08 2.35
CA VAL A 238 -15.06 14.96 1.93
C VAL A 238 -15.62 14.38 0.62
N PRO A 239 -15.10 14.81 -0.55
CA PRO A 239 -15.54 14.29 -1.82
C PRO A 239 -15.10 12.83 -2.02
N GLY A 240 -15.83 12.12 -2.87
CA GLY A 240 -15.46 10.76 -3.29
C GLY A 240 -14.30 10.74 -4.29
N ALA A 241 -14.15 9.61 -4.99
CA ALA A 241 -13.10 9.41 -5.99
C ALA A 241 -13.12 10.39 -7.17
N TYR A 242 -14.24 11.11 -7.37
CA TYR A 242 -14.37 12.17 -8.36
C TYR A 242 -15.24 13.30 -7.86
N ALA A 243 -14.79 14.55 -8.04
CA ALA A 243 -15.60 15.74 -7.81
C ALA A 243 -15.19 16.88 -8.74
N VAL A 244 -16.14 17.75 -9.05
CA VAL A 244 -15.89 19.07 -9.65
C VAL A 244 -16.45 20.09 -8.68
N THR A 245 -15.61 21.00 -8.23
CA THR A 245 -15.95 21.99 -7.21
C THR A 245 -15.23 23.31 -7.48
N SER A 246 -15.45 24.32 -6.66
CA SER A 246 -14.64 25.54 -6.62
C SER A 246 -13.87 25.62 -5.30
N MET A 247 -12.96 26.57 -5.17
CA MET A 247 -12.23 26.84 -3.94
C MET A 247 -12.21 28.34 -3.69
N ARG A 248 -12.96 28.79 -2.70
CA ARG A 248 -13.11 30.21 -2.37
C ARG A 248 -12.01 30.70 -1.45
N GLY A 249 -11.87 32.00 -1.42
CA GLY A 249 -11.06 32.70 -0.44
C GLY A 249 -11.55 32.44 0.98
N GLY A 250 -10.83 31.61 1.73
CA GLY A 250 -11.24 31.14 3.06
C GLY A 250 -11.42 29.62 3.13
N ASP A 251 -11.43 28.91 2.00
CA ASP A 251 -11.41 27.46 1.98
C ASP A 251 -9.99 26.93 2.20
N VAL A 252 -9.88 25.77 2.86
CA VAL A 252 -8.64 25.00 2.97
C VAL A 252 -8.80 23.68 2.26
N TYR A 253 -7.86 23.33 1.39
CA TYR A 253 -7.84 22.04 0.74
C TYR A 253 -6.77 21.15 1.35
N PHE A 254 -7.11 19.88 1.56
CA PHE A 254 -6.20 18.83 1.96
C PHE A 254 -6.23 17.69 0.93
N ALA A 255 -5.05 17.21 0.59
CA ALA A 255 -4.89 15.97 -0.15
C ALA A 255 -3.84 15.10 0.47
N MET A 256 -4.05 13.79 0.36
CA MET A 256 -3.09 12.78 0.77
C MET A 256 -2.92 11.75 -0.34
N SER A 257 -1.66 11.41 -0.61
CA SER A 257 -1.28 10.32 -1.51
C SER A 257 -0.79 9.10 -0.75
N MET A 258 -1.05 7.92 -1.30
CA MET A 258 -0.72 6.65 -0.67
C MET A 258 0.78 6.46 -0.43
N GLY A 259 1.11 5.70 0.62
CA GLY A 259 2.41 5.05 0.73
C GLY A 259 2.56 3.83 -0.18
N GLY A 260 3.62 3.06 0.03
CA GLY A 260 3.79 1.72 -0.53
C GLY A 260 3.34 0.64 0.44
N GLY A 261 3.05 -0.57 -0.06
CA GLY A 261 2.74 -1.74 0.74
C GLY A 261 3.96 -2.29 1.49
N GLY A 262 3.71 -2.93 2.63
CA GLY A 262 4.73 -3.59 3.45
C GLY A 262 5.12 -4.98 2.93
N TYR A 263 6.20 -5.53 3.48
CA TYR A 263 6.67 -6.89 3.21
C TYR A 263 6.82 -7.68 4.51
N GLY A 264 6.23 -8.87 4.59
CA GLY A 264 6.36 -9.77 5.76
C GLY A 264 5.55 -9.32 6.97
N ASP A 265 5.38 -10.23 7.94
CA ASP A 265 4.65 -9.96 9.18
C ASP A 265 5.27 -8.80 9.99
N PRO A 266 4.53 -7.72 10.31
CA PRO A 266 5.01 -6.60 11.11
C PRO A 266 5.60 -6.98 12.48
N LEU A 267 5.11 -8.06 13.12
CA LEU A 267 5.64 -8.49 14.43
C LEU A 267 7.07 -9.04 14.34
N ARG A 268 7.57 -9.30 13.13
CA ARG A 268 8.95 -9.72 12.87
C ARG A 268 9.88 -8.57 12.53
N ARG A 269 9.38 -7.32 12.45
CA ARG A 269 10.23 -6.14 12.22
C ARG A 269 11.20 -5.97 13.40
N ASP A 270 12.44 -5.60 13.09
CA ASP A 270 13.44 -5.22 14.09
C ASP A 270 12.94 -3.98 14.90
N PRO A 271 12.83 -4.08 16.24
CA PRO A 271 12.42 -2.96 17.10
C PRO A 271 13.25 -1.68 16.91
N ASP A 272 14.55 -1.79 16.64
CA ASP A 272 15.43 -0.63 16.42
C ASP A 272 15.04 0.14 15.15
N ARG A 273 14.52 -0.57 14.14
CA ARG A 273 14.00 0.06 12.92
C ARG A 273 12.71 0.81 13.20
N VAL A 274 11.84 0.26 14.05
CA VAL A 274 10.61 0.94 14.46
C VAL A 274 10.92 2.20 15.27
N ALA A 275 11.88 2.13 16.21
CA ALA A 275 12.33 3.30 16.96
C ALA A 275 12.83 4.43 16.04
N ARG A 276 13.61 4.09 14.99
CA ARG A 276 14.05 5.04 13.96
C ARG A 276 12.91 5.59 13.11
N ASP A 277 11.91 4.77 12.78
CA ASP A 277 10.72 5.26 12.06
C ASP A 277 9.94 6.27 12.90
N VAL A 278 9.84 6.05 14.21
CA VAL A 278 9.19 6.99 15.16
C VAL A 278 10.00 8.28 15.32
N GLU A 279 11.32 8.17 15.45
CA GLU A 279 12.21 9.34 15.49
C GLU A 279 12.07 10.22 14.24
N ARG A 280 11.77 9.61 13.08
CA ARG A 280 11.62 10.31 11.79
C ARG A 280 10.18 10.72 11.47
N SER A 281 9.23 10.52 12.40
CA SER A 281 7.80 10.78 12.18
C SER A 281 7.22 10.05 10.96
N LEU A 282 7.74 8.85 10.67
CA LEU A 282 7.22 7.96 9.63
C LEU A 282 6.19 6.99 10.20
N VAL A 283 6.33 6.66 11.49
CA VAL A 283 5.41 5.83 12.26
C VAL A 283 5.15 6.52 13.60
N SER A 284 3.90 6.66 14.02
CA SER A 284 3.60 7.24 15.33
C SER A 284 3.87 6.23 16.46
N ARG A 285 4.02 6.73 17.69
CA ARG A 285 4.17 5.87 18.89
C ARG A 285 2.99 4.91 19.10
N GLU A 286 1.79 5.34 18.70
CA GLU A 286 0.58 4.53 18.79
C GLU A 286 0.64 3.36 17.79
N TRP A 287 0.98 3.65 16.54
CA TRP A 287 1.05 2.64 15.49
C TRP A 287 2.28 1.73 15.60
N ALA A 288 3.36 2.20 16.22
CA ALA A 288 4.49 1.37 16.65
C ALA A 288 4.02 0.20 17.57
N GLN A 289 3.16 0.51 18.54
CA GLN A 289 2.63 -0.47 19.50
C GLN A 289 1.53 -1.36 18.91
N ARG A 290 0.70 -0.81 18.01
CA ARG A 290 -0.42 -1.54 17.40
C ARG A 290 0.01 -2.51 16.32
N MET A 291 0.88 -2.09 15.40
CA MET A 291 1.25 -2.90 14.24
C MET A 291 2.49 -3.75 14.50
N TYR A 292 3.51 -3.18 15.16
CA TYR A 292 4.80 -3.85 15.32
C TYR A 292 5.00 -4.45 16.71
N GLY A 293 4.09 -4.14 17.64
CA GLY A 293 4.18 -4.50 19.05
C GLY A 293 5.37 -3.87 19.78
N VAL A 294 5.94 -2.78 19.25
CA VAL A 294 7.12 -2.11 19.83
C VAL A 294 6.67 -1.01 20.77
N VAL A 295 7.14 -1.09 22.01
CA VAL A 295 6.85 -0.10 23.05
C VAL A 295 8.11 0.72 23.30
N LEU A 296 8.00 2.04 23.17
CA LEU A 296 9.07 2.99 23.45
C LEU A 296 8.87 3.60 24.84
N ARG A 297 9.96 3.91 25.52
CA ARG A 297 9.93 4.60 26.81
C ARG A 297 9.32 5.99 26.66
N GLU A 298 8.69 6.46 27.73
CA GLU A 298 8.05 7.77 27.74
C GLU A 298 9.09 8.87 27.48
N GLY A 299 8.75 9.82 26.59
CA GLY A 299 9.60 10.96 26.25
C GLY A 299 10.87 10.66 25.44
N THR A 300 11.17 9.39 25.13
CA THR A 300 12.39 8.99 24.39
C THR A 300 12.06 8.00 23.28
N CYS A 301 12.96 7.79 22.33
CA CYS A 301 12.83 6.74 21.32
C CYS A 301 13.52 5.43 21.73
N ASP A 302 13.87 5.29 23.02
CA ASP A 302 14.48 4.08 23.54
C ASP A 302 13.44 2.97 23.67
N ILE A 303 13.83 1.75 23.29
CA ILE A 303 12.95 0.58 23.33
C ILE A 303 12.79 0.10 24.77
N ASP A 304 11.56 -0.19 25.17
CA ASP A 304 11.30 -1.01 26.35
C ASP A 304 11.20 -2.48 25.91
N GLU A 305 12.29 -3.23 26.09
CA GLU A 305 12.38 -4.63 25.64
C GLU A 305 11.33 -5.53 26.30
N ALA A 306 11.11 -5.37 27.61
CA ALA A 306 10.16 -6.18 28.36
C ALA A 306 8.73 -5.89 27.93
N ALA A 307 8.36 -4.61 27.81
CA ALA A 307 7.05 -4.20 27.34
C ALA A 307 6.82 -4.57 25.87
N THR A 308 7.85 -4.50 25.03
CA THR A 308 7.80 -4.93 23.62
C THR A 308 7.55 -6.44 23.51
N ALA A 309 8.26 -7.26 24.28
CA ALA A 309 8.04 -8.71 24.31
C ALA A 309 6.63 -9.06 24.77
N ALA A 310 6.16 -8.43 25.86
CA ALA A 310 4.80 -8.62 26.37
C ALA A 310 3.73 -8.18 25.35
N ARG A 311 3.96 -7.04 24.67
CA ARG A 311 3.01 -6.52 23.66
C ARG A 311 2.93 -7.43 22.44
N ARG A 312 4.06 -7.94 21.94
CA ARG A 312 4.08 -8.91 20.83
C ARG A 312 3.38 -10.22 21.19
N ALA A 313 3.60 -10.73 22.41
CA ALA A 313 2.88 -11.91 22.90
C ALA A 313 1.36 -11.67 22.95
N SER A 314 0.93 -10.53 23.49
CA SER A 314 -0.49 -10.13 23.50
C SER A 314 -1.07 -10.02 22.09
N LEU A 315 -0.36 -9.46 21.11
CA LEU A 315 -0.84 -9.37 19.73
C LEU A 315 -0.96 -10.74 19.06
N LEU A 316 -0.08 -11.69 19.37
CA LEU A 316 -0.20 -13.08 18.90
C LEU A 316 -1.41 -13.79 19.53
N ASP A 317 -1.66 -13.56 20.82
CA ASP A 317 -2.86 -14.08 21.50
C ASP A 317 -4.14 -13.46 20.92
N ASP A 318 -4.14 -12.16 20.62
CA ASP A 318 -5.27 -11.48 19.96
C ASP A 318 -5.55 -12.11 18.58
N ARG A 319 -4.50 -12.38 17.78
CA ARG A 319 -4.64 -13.10 16.50
C ARG A 319 -5.22 -14.49 16.69
N ARG A 320 -4.76 -15.23 17.71
CA ARG A 320 -5.24 -16.58 18.02
C ARG A 320 -6.71 -16.60 18.45
N LEU A 321 -7.13 -15.62 19.25
CA LEU A 321 -8.51 -15.53 19.74
C LEU A 321 -9.49 -15.05 18.68
N ALA A 322 -9.04 -14.21 17.75
CA ALA A 322 -9.87 -13.65 16.69
C ALA A 322 -9.96 -14.53 15.44
N ALA A 323 -9.02 -15.45 15.24
CA ALA A 323 -8.96 -16.24 14.03
C ALA A 323 -9.89 -17.46 14.06
N ASP A 324 -10.70 -17.60 13.02
CA ASP A 324 -11.46 -18.80 12.72
C ASP A 324 -10.58 -19.81 11.97
N LEU A 325 -10.79 -21.10 12.24
CA LEU A 325 -10.07 -22.21 11.61
C LEU A 325 -11.03 -23.38 11.40
N ASP A 326 -11.26 -23.73 10.13
CA ASP A 326 -12.31 -24.68 9.72
C ASP A 326 -11.81 -26.14 9.61
N HIS A 327 -10.57 -26.44 10.03
CA HIS A 327 -10.00 -27.78 9.98
C HIS A 327 -9.01 -28.05 11.12
N GLU A 328 -8.78 -29.32 11.41
CA GLU A 328 -7.75 -29.73 12.37
C GLU A 328 -6.35 -29.45 11.81
N VAL A 329 -5.51 -28.84 12.63
CA VAL A 329 -4.12 -28.58 12.30
C VAL A 329 -3.23 -29.55 13.07
N GLY A 330 -2.39 -30.26 12.34
CA GLY A 330 -1.42 -31.19 12.90
C GLY A 330 -0.35 -30.47 13.74
N PRO A 331 0.35 -31.19 14.63
CA PRO A 331 1.41 -30.61 15.43
C PRO A 331 2.52 -30.04 14.54
N SER A 332 3.11 -28.92 14.96
CA SER A 332 4.32 -28.39 14.31
C SER A 332 5.49 -29.30 14.63
N THR A 333 6.11 -29.87 13.61
CA THR A 333 7.32 -30.68 13.73
C THR A 333 8.52 -29.93 13.20
N GLU A 334 9.70 -30.23 13.73
CA GLU A 334 10.96 -29.67 13.26
C GLU A 334 11.18 -30.00 11.78
N TRP A 335 11.68 -29.04 11.02
CA TRP A 335 12.11 -29.19 9.63
C TRP A 335 13.03 -28.04 9.22
N GLU A 336 13.74 -28.23 8.11
CA GLU A 336 14.61 -27.23 7.49
C GLU A 336 13.98 -26.72 6.19
N PRO A 337 13.22 -25.60 6.22
CA PRO A 337 12.44 -25.12 5.08
C PRO A 337 13.26 -24.90 3.80
N THR A 338 14.52 -24.46 3.96
CA THR A 338 15.43 -24.15 2.85
C THR A 338 15.96 -25.39 2.16
N TYR A 339 16.06 -26.51 2.87
CA TYR A 339 16.58 -27.78 2.34
C TYR A 339 15.45 -28.73 1.92
N GLU A 340 14.36 -28.77 2.70
CA GLU A 340 13.27 -29.74 2.55
C GLU A 340 12.06 -29.20 1.77
N GLY A 341 12.05 -27.89 1.45
CA GLY A 341 10.91 -27.24 0.80
C GLY A 341 11.20 -26.44 -0.46
N GLN A 342 10.15 -26.22 -1.26
CA GLN A 342 10.09 -25.16 -2.27
C GLN A 342 9.37 -23.94 -1.69
N ARG A 343 10.04 -22.79 -1.70
CA ARG A 343 9.48 -21.55 -1.17
C ARG A 343 8.29 -21.07 -1.98
N LEU A 344 7.24 -20.63 -1.30
CA LEU A 344 6.13 -19.86 -1.87
C LEU A 344 6.17 -18.40 -1.39
N SER A 345 6.52 -18.17 -0.13
CA SER A 345 6.70 -16.85 0.47
C SER A 345 7.76 -16.87 1.58
N GLU A 346 7.92 -15.77 2.32
CA GLU A 346 8.88 -15.69 3.42
C GLU A 346 8.65 -16.78 4.49
N MET A 347 7.38 -17.11 4.77
CA MET A 347 7.00 -18.03 5.84
C MET A 347 6.23 -19.27 5.36
N LEU A 348 5.95 -19.40 4.06
CA LEU A 348 5.14 -20.48 3.50
C LEU A 348 5.89 -21.24 2.40
N PHE A 349 5.81 -22.56 2.45
CA PHE A 349 6.59 -23.47 1.61
C PHE A 349 5.74 -24.66 1.17
N TYR A 350 6.11 -25.26 0.05
CA TYR A 350 5.72 -26.61 -0.32
C TYR A 350 6.73 -27.57 0.30
N ASP A 351 6.30 -28.39 1.25
CA ASP A 351 7.05 -29.54 1.77
C ASP A 351 6.93 -30.68 0.75
N LEU A 352 8.07 -31.07 0.18
CA LEU A 352 8.20 -32.10 -0.86
C LEU A 352 9.01 -33.31 -0.37
N SER A 353 9.24 -33.41 0.95
CA SER A 353 10.02 -34.48 1.57
C SER A 353 9.25 -35.80 1.70
N GLY A 354 7.92 -35.73 1.81
CA GLY A 354 7.02 -36.87 1.95
C GLY A 354 6.49 -37.42 0.63
N GLU A 355 5.62 -38.43 0.72
CA GLU A 355 4.94 -39.02 -0.45
C GLU A 355 3.94 -38.05 -1.10
N GLU A 356 3.31 -37.17 -0.30
CA GLU A 356 2.38 -36.16 -0.77
C GLU A 356 2.90 -34.75 -0.43
N ALA A 357 2.85 -33.85 -1.41
CA ALA A 357 3.23 -32.46 -1.22
C ALA A 357 2.24 -31.72 -0.30
N ARG A 358 2.78 -31.00 0.68
CA ARG A 358 2.00 -30.25 1.68
C ARG A 358 2.42 -28.79 1.75
N LEU A 359 1.47 -27.90 2.07
CA LEU A 359 1.76 -26.55 2.49
C LEU A 359 2.23 -26.56 3.94
N ARG A 360 3.41 -25.98 4.18
CA ARG A 360 4.05 -25.96 5.49
C ARG A 360 4.62 -24.59 5.80
N CYS A 361 4.41 -24.13 7.04
CA CYS A 361 4.99 -22.90 7.53
C CYS A 361 6.45 -23.12 7.96
N ALA A 362 7.26 -22.07 7.92
CA ALA A 362 8.61 -22.07 8.47
C ALA A 362 8.69 -22.50 9.95
N CYS A 363 7.61 -22.34 10.74
CA CYS A 363 7.56 -22.84 12.12
C CYS A 363 7.38 -24.36 12.25
N GLY A 364 7.19 -25.07 11.13
CA GLY A 364 6.97 -26.51 11.11
C GLY A 364 5.50 -26.93 11.02
N CYS A 365 4.56 -26.01 11.22
CA CYS A 365 3.13 -26.27 11.09
C CYS A 365 2.76 -26.69 9.66
N VAL A 366 2.16 -27.88 9.52
CA VAL A 366 1.58 -28.34 8.25
C VAL A 366 0.17 -27.77 8.14
N LEU A 367 -0.07 -26.96 7.11
CA LEU A 367 -1.35 -26.31 6.86
C LEU A 367 -2.34 -27.27 6.17
N GLY A 368 -1.85 -28.08 5.22
CA GLY A 368 -2.68 -29.00 4.45
C GLY A 368 -2.06 -29.39 3.10
N PRO A 369 -2.82 -30.03 2.20
CA PRO A 369 -2.34 -30.41 0.86
C PRO A 369 -2.11 -29.19 -0.05
N VAL A 370 -1.11 -29.26 -0.92
CA VAL A 370 -0.83 -28.20 -1.92
C VAL A 370 -1.92 -28.05 -2.99
N THR A 371 -2.83 -29.03 -3.10
CA THR A 371 -3.97 -29.01 -4.03
C THR A 371 -5.13 -28.14 -3.54
N VAL A 372 -5.07 -27.66 -2.28
CA VAL A 372 -6.06 -26.75 -1.71
C VAL A 372 -5.46 -25.35 -1.64
N PRO A 373 -6.22 -24.29 -1.99
CA PRO A 373 -5.75 -22.91 -1.92
C PRO A 373 -5.18 -22.56 -0.54
N SER A 374 -4.00 -21.95 -0.53
CA SER A 374 -3.23 -21.72 0.71
C SER A 374 -3.97 -20.90 1.76
N LYS A 375 -4.70 -19.85 1.34
CA LYS A 375 -5.51 -19.01 2.25
C LYS A 375 -6.65 -19.77 2.93
N SER A 376 -7.24 -20.75 2.26
CA SER A 376 -8.31 -21.58 2.82
C SER A 376 -7.79 -22.55 3.90
N LEU A 377 -6.48 -22.77 3.96
CA LEU A 377 -5.82 -23.59 4.99
C LEU A 377 -5.22 -22.75 6.13
N CYS A 378 -5.36 -21.42 6.07
CA CYS A 378 -4.88 -20.53 7.12
C CYS A 378 -5.96 -20.36 8.19
N ALA A 379 -5.55 -20.08 9.42
CA ALA A 379 -6.44 -19.45 10.38
C ALA A 379 -6.73 -18.02 9.86
N SER A 380 -7.96 -17.52 9.93
CA SER A 380 -8.30 -16.24 9.31
C SER A 380 -9.18 -15.36 10.18
N ALA A 381 -9.00 -14.04 10.07
CA ALA A 381 -9.84 -13.06 10.76
C ALA A 381 -10.22 -11.93 9.81
N ARG A 382 -11.39 -11.31 10.07
CA ARG A 382 -11.93 -10.22 9.26
C ARG A 382 -12.07 -8.96 10.09
N TYR A 383 -11.71 -7.83 9.49
CA TYR A 383 -11.70 -6.53 10.16
C TYR A 383 -12.16 -5.41 9.23
N PRO A 384 -12.61 -4.27 9.76
CA PRO A 384 -12.71 -3.04 8.99
C PRO A 384 -11.36 -2.65 8.38
N VAL A 385 -11.37 -2.05 7.18
CA VAL A 385 -10.13 -1.64 6.48
C VAL A 385 -9.28 -0.65 7.27
N GLN A 386 -9.91 0.13 8.17
CA GLN A 386 -9.27 1.07 9.09
C GLN A 386 -8.26 0.40 10.04
N ARG A 387 -8.33 -0.93 10.21
CA ARG A 387 -7.32 -1.68 10.96
C ARG A 387 -5.92 -1.54 10.36
N VAL A 388 -5.80 -1.31 9.06
CA VAL A 388 -4.52 -1.16 8.34
C VAL A 388 -3.74 0.07 8.82
N GLY A 389 -4.42 1.18 9.10
CA GLY A 389 -3.78 2.47 9.34
C GLY A 389 -4.80 3.58 9.67
N PRO A 390 -4.37 4.70 10.29
CA PRO A 390 -5.27 5.78 10.70
C PRO A 390 -5.80 6.56 9.50
N HIS A 391 -5.11 6.47 8.36
CA HIS A 391 -5.43 7.18 7.12
C HIS A 391 -6.04 6.25 6.05
N VAL A 392 -6.70 5.18 6.45
CA VAL A 392 -7.39 4.23 5.55
C VAL A 392 -8.89 4.47 5.66
N ASN A 393 -9.45 5.18 4.69
CA ASN A 393 -10.85 5.59 4.64
C ASN A 393 -11.41 6.14 5.99
N PRO A 394 -10.77 7.17 6.58
CA PRO A 394 -11.15 7.68 7.91
C PRO A 394 -12.54 8.32 7.95
N HIS A 395 -13.07 8.72 6.79
CA HIS A 395 -14.37 9.36 6.64
C HIS A 395 -15.46 8.41 6.13
N HIS A 396 -15.20 7.10 6.06
CA HIS A 396 -16.13 6.08 5.56
C HIS A 396 -16.75 6.46 4.21
N VAL A 397 -15.95 7.02 3.30
CA VAL A 397 -16.34 7.31 1.92
C VAL A 397 -16.80 6.00 1.29
N GLY A 398 -17.99 6.02 0.69
CA GLY A 398 -18.63 4.84 0.11
C GLY A 398 -19.12 3.79 1.11
N GLY A 399 -19.02 4.05 2.42
CA GLY A 399 -19.41 3.15 3.50
C GLY A 399 -18.44 1.98 3.71
N ASP A 400 -18.86 0.99 4.50
CA ASP A 400 -18.02 -0.15 4.89
C ASP A 400 -18.14 -1.35 3.92
N ARG A 401 -18.03 -1.07 2.62
CA ARG A 401 -18.17 -2.06 1.54
C ARG A 401 -17.02 -3.06 1.49
N PHE A 402 -15.84 -2.62 1.92
CA PHE A 402 -14.62 -3.42 1.93
C PHE A 402 -14.26 -3.85 3.35
N GLU A 403 -13.62 -5.01 3.46
CA GLU A 403 -13.03 -5.54 4.68
C GLU A 403 -11.57 -5.92 4.44
N LEU A 404 -10.79 -5.89 5.51
CA LEU A 404 -9.49 -6.52 5.59
C LEU A 404 -9.66 -7.96 6.06
N ARG A 405 -9.04 -8.89 5.35
CA ARG A 405 -8.90 -10.29 5.73
C ARG A 405 -7.43 -10.57 6.05
N GLU A 406 -7.16 -11.05 7.24
CA GLU A 406 -5.82 -11.46 7.69
C GLU A 406 -5.76 -12.99 7.71
N PHE A 407 -4.71 -13.58 7.10
CA PHE A 407 -4.50 -15.03 7.01
C PHE A 407 -3.22 -15.41 7.74
N TYR A 408 -3.33 -16.24 8.76
CA TYR A 408 -2.24 -16.62 9.64
C TYR A 408 -1.86 -18.09 9.52
N CYS A 409 -0.60 -18.39 9.84
CA CYS A 409 -0.22 -19.77 10.15
C CYS A 409 -1.00 -20.24 11.40
N PRO A 410 -1.72 -21.37 11.36
CA PRO A 410 -2.47 -21.83 12.53
C PRO A 410 -1.60 -22.29 13.71
N GLY A 411 -0.33 -22.60 13.48
CA GLY A 411 0.60 -23.03 14.52
C GLY A 411 1.25 -21.87 15.29
N CYS A 412 1.76 -20.86 14.59
CA CYS A 412 2.50 -19.75 15.21
C CYS A 412 1.82 -18.37 15.07
N PHE A 413 0.68 -18.28 14.38
CA PHE A 413 -0.07 -17.03 14.13
C PHE A 413 0.74 -15.91 13.47
N THR A 414 1.82 -16.27 12.76
CA THR A 414 2.49 -15.33 11.86
C THR A 414 1.56 -14.99 10.70
N LEU A 415 1.50 -13.72 10.33
CA LEU A 415 0.69 -13.24 9.21
C LEU A 415 1.32 -13.68 7.88
N LEU A 416 0.62 -14.51 7.13
CA LEU A 416 1.08 -15.08 5.86
C LEU A 416 0.60 -14.27 4.65
N ALA A 417 -0.61 -13.71 4.74
CA ALA A 417 -1.19 -12.87 3.69
C ALA A 417 -2.25 -11.92 4.27
N THR A 418 -2.48 -10.83 3.53
CA THR A 418 -3.62 -9.92 3.74
C THR A 418 -4.40 -9.79 2.45
N GLU A 419 -5.70 -9.55 2.54
CA GLU A 419 -6.57 -9.29 1.38
C GLU A 419 -7.54 -8.17 1.72
N ILE A 420 -7.72 -7.24 0.79
CA ILE A 420 -8.83 -6.27 0.83
C ILE A 420 -9.85 -6.76 -0.18
N ALA A 421 -11.09 -6.98 0.28
CA ALA A 421 -12.14 -7.52 -0.55
C ALA A 421 -13.50 -6.98 -0.12
N ARG A 422 -14.51 -7.08 -0.99
CA ARG A 422 -15.90 -6.91 -0.55
C ARG A 422 -16.31 -8.09 0.33
N ARG A 423 -17.24 -7.88 1.25
CA ARG A 423 -17.63 -8.87 2.26
C ARG A 423 -18.12 -10.19 1.64
N GLU A 424 -18.82 -10.07 0.51
CA GLU A 424 -19.40 -11.16 -0.27
C GLU A 424 -18.44 -11.80 -1.28
N ASP A 425 -17.30 -11.17 -1.58
CA ASP A 425 -16.34 -11.70 -2.55
C ASP A 425 -15.67 -12.96 -1.96
N PRO A 426 -15.50 -14.05 -2.74
CA PRO A 426 -14.81 -15.24 -2.27
C PRO A 426 -13.35 -14.92 -1.92
N VAL A 427 -12.74 -15.73 -1.06
CA VAL A 427 -11.30 -15.63 -0.80
C VAL A 427 -10.53 -15.87 -2.10
N LEU A 428 -9.59 -14.98 -2.39
CA LEU A 428 -8.85 -15.03 -3.65
C LEU A 428 -7.78 -16.13 -3.62
N ASP A 429 -7.88 -17.11 -4.52
CA ASP A 429 -6.82 -18.08 -4.77
C ASP A 429 -5.74 -17.50 -5.68
N ASP A 430 -4.65 -17.02 -5.09
CA ASP A 430 -3.61 -16.23 -5.76
C ASP A 430 -2.16 -16.66 -5.42
N GLY A 431 -1.98 -17.89 -4.94
CA GLY A 431 -0.69 -18.37 -4.44
C GLY A 431 -0.53 -19.87 -4.57
N ALA A 432 -0.27 -20.33 -5.79
CA ALA A 432 0.08 -21.73 -6.09
C ALA A 432 1.23 -21.81 -7.10
N LEU A 433 2.13 -22.77 -6.89
CA LEU A 433 3.13 -23.19 -7.87
C LEU A 433 2.63 -24.44 -8.61
N ALA A 434 3.02 -24.58 -9.88
CA ALA A 434 2.86 -25.83 -10.60
C ALA A 434 3.67 -26.93 -9.89
N LEU A 435 3.00 -28.01 -9.48
CA LEU A 435 3.62 -29.05 -8.65
C LEU A 435 4.79 -29.72 -9.37
N GLU A 436 4.63 -30.04 -10.66
CA GLU A 436 5.69 -30.62 -11.50
C GLU A 436 6.96 -29.74 -11.49
N TRP A 437 6.78 -28.42 -11.62
CA TRP A 437 7.88 -27.46 -11.57
C TRP A 437 8.57 -27.43 -10.21
N ALA A 438 7.78 -27.44 -9.12
CA ALA A 438 8.31 -27.41 -7.76
C ALA A 438 9.10 -28.70 -7.43
N GLU A 439 8.60 -29.86 -7.84
CA GLU A 439 9.29 -31.15 -7.67
C GLU A 439 10.60 -31.21 -8.46
N GLU A 440 10.60 -30.77 -9.72
CA GLU A 440 11.81 -30.75 -10.55
C GLU A 440 12.91 -29.89 -9.89
N ARG A 441 12.55 -28.69 -9.43
CA ARG A 441 13.47 -27.78 -8.74
C ARG A 441 13.98 -28.34 -7.41
N PHE A 442 13.11 -29.00 -6.65
CA PHE A 442 13.49 -29.65 -5.41
C PHE A 442 14.50 -30.78 -5.64
N ARG A 443 14.24 -31.65 -6.63
CA ARG A 443 15.17 -32.73 -7.00
C ARG A 443 16.53 -32.18 -7.46
N ALA A 444 16.53 -31.12 -8.28
CA ALA A 444 17.77 -30.50 -8.74
C ALA A 444 18.64 -29.97 -7.57
N ARG A 445 18.01 -29.39 -6.53
CA ARG A 445 18.72 -28.91 -5.34
C ARG A 445 19.33 -30.05 -4.52
N ARG A 446 18.62 -31.17 -4.34
CA ARG A 446 19.14 -32.36 -3.63
C ARG A 446 20.30 -33.06 -4.33
N VAL A 447 20.44 -32.88 -5.64
CA VAL A 447 21.56 -33.45 -6.41
C VAL A 447 22.80 -32.55 -6.36
N ALA A 448 22.62 -31.25 -6.13
CA ALA A 448 23.68 -30.24 -6.15
C ALA A 448 24.34 -29.96 -4.78
N GLY A 449 23.64 -30.22 -3.68
CA GLY A 449 24.15 -30.16 -2.30
C GLY A 449 24.51 -31.53 -1.78
#